data_AF-A0AAD5HHK9-F1
#
_entry.id   AF-A0AAD5HHK9-F1
#
_cell.length_a   1.000
_cell.length_b   1.000
_cell.length_c   1.000
_cell.angle_alpha   90.00
_cell.angle_beta   90.00
_cell.angle_gamma   90.00
#
_symmetry.space_group_name_H-M   'P 1'
#
loop_
_entity.id
_entity.type
_entity.pdbx_description
1 polymer ?
#
loop_
_entity_poly.entity_id
_entity_poly.type
_entity_poly.pdbx_seq_one_letter_code
_entity_poly.pdbx_strand_id
1 'polypeptide(L)'
;MHHAFQVSTVLDKIARIESIFAYGDKLLIGTGTGQLLVYEVKEPLVAGTEEQPVVTLVDTRKNFSRRPIDQIDIIKEIEVLVTLSGMWHSFVVKAP
;
A
#
# COMPACT_ATOMS: atom_id res chain seq x y z
N MET A 1 31.47 5.60 1.93
CA MET A 1 30.11 6.18 2.11
C MET A 1 29.22 5.05 2.61
N HIS A 2 28.56 5.19 3.76
CA HIS A 2 27.51 4.23 4.16
C HIS A 2 26.20 4.66 3.49
N HIS A 3 25.59 3.77 2.73
CA HIS A 3 24.29 4.03 2.12
C HIS A 3 23.22 3.80 3.19
N ALA A 4 22.57 4.86 3.66
CA ALA A 4 21.50 4.79 4.65
C ALA A 4 20.17 4.28 4.06
N PHE A 5 20.05 4.26 2.73
CA PHE A 5 18.83 3.88 2.01
C PHE A 5 19.18 3.01 0.81
N GLN A 6 18.37 1.98 0.59
CA GLN A 6 18.37 1.15 -0.62
C GLN A 6 17.08 1.47 -1.39
N VAL A 7 17.20 1.78 -2.67
CA VAL A 7 16.06 2.01 -3.56
C VAL A 7 15.90 0.79 -4.44
N SER A 8 14.74 0.13 -4.36
CA SER A 8 14.36 -0.97 -5.25
C SER A 8 13.04 -0.67 -5.92
N THR A 9 12.88 -1.09 -7.17
CA THR A 9 11.58 -1.07 -7.84
C THR A 9 10.76 -2.23 -7.31
N VAL A 10 9.67 -1.90 -6.62
CA VAL A 10 8.87 -2.89 -5.92
C VAL A 10 7.71 -3.42 -6.78
N LEU A 11 7.21 -2.59 -7.69
CA LEU A 11 5.99 -2.87 -8.45
C LEU A 11 6.26 -2.59 -9.93
N ASP A 12 6.33 -3.64 -10.74
CA ASP A 12 6.55 -3.53 -12.17
C ASP A 12 5.29 -4.05 -12.89
N LYS A 13 4.51 -3.15 -13.50
CA LYS A 13 3.22 -3.40 -14.20
C LYS A 13 1.96 -3.49 -13.32
N ILE A 14 1.72 -2.51 -12.46
CA ILE A 14 0.42 -2.36 -11.80
C ILE A 14 -0.44 -1.29 -12.45
N ALA A 15 -1.76 -1.35 -12.22
CA ALA A 15 -2.69 -0.29 -12.60
C ALA A 15 -2.22 1.07 -12.04
N ARG A 16 -2.62 2.18 -12.69
CA ARG A 16 -2.25 3.54 -12.25
C ARG A 16 -2.44 3.70 -10.74
N ILE A 17 -1.32 3.94 -10.04
CA ILE A 17 -1.30 4.22 -8.61
C ILE A 17 -1.78 5.65 -8.40
N GLU A 18 -2.71 5.84 -7.46
CA GLU A 18 -3.16 7.17 -7.02
C GLU A 18 -2.68 7.45 -5.60
N SER A 19 -2.67 6.42 -4.76
CA SER A 19 -2.28 6.54 -3.36
C SER A 19 -1.53 5.31 -2.86
N ILE A 20 -0.69 5.52 -1.86
CA ILE A 20 0.16 4.52 -1.21
C ILE A 20 0.17 4.79 0.29
N PHE A 21 0.06 3.74 1.11
CA PHE A 21 0.11 3.85 2.56
C PHE A 21 0.79 2.62 3.18
N ALA A 22 1.75 2.83 4.06
CA ALA A 22 2.46 1.75 4.77
C ALA A 22 1.85 1.52 6.15
N TYR A 23 1.56 0.27 6.48
CA TYR A 23 0.98 -0.13 7.75
C TYR A 23 1.56 -1.47 8.22
N GLY A 24 2.43 -1.42 9.23
CA GLY A 24 3.16 -2.60 9.68
C GLY A 24 4.06 -3.15 8.57
N ASP A 25 3.89 -4.43 8.25
CA ASP A 25 4.56 -5.11 7.14
C ASP A 25 3.79 -5.00 5.81
N LYS A 26 2.73 -4.19 5.76
CA LYS A 26 1.85 -4.06 4.59
C LYS A 26 2.04 -2.75 3.87
N LEU A 27 1.93 -2.82 2.56
CA LEU A 27 1.84 -1.68 1.66
C LEU A 27 0.49 -1.70 0.96
N LEU A 28 -0.33 -0.70 1.25
CA LEU A 28 -1.65 -0.50 0.66
C LEU A 28 -1.52 0.40 -0.56
N ILE A 29 -2.08 -0.03 -1.68
CA ILE A 29 -2.07 0.72 -2.95
C ILE A 29 -3.50 0.98 -3.38
N GLY A 30 -3.86 2.26 -3.48
CA GLY A 30 -5.10 2.72 -4.08
C GLY A 30 -4.89 3.00 -5.57
N THR A 31 -5.72 2.41 -6.42
CA THR A 31 -5.62 2.56 -7.89
C THR A 31 -6.62 3.56 -8.45
N GLY A 32 -6.37 4.04 -9.66
CA GLY A 32 -7.27 4.94 -10.40
C GLY A 32 -8.60 4.28 -10.81
N THR A 33 -8.67 2.95 -10.80
CA THR A 33 -9.91 2.20 -11.04
C THR A 33 -10.71 1.94 -9.77
N GLY A 34 -10.22 2.40 -8.60
CA GLY A 34 -10.90 2.21 -7.32
C GLY A 34 -10.61 0.86 -6.65
N GLN A 35 -9.55 0.16 -7.07
CA GLN A 35 -9.12 -1.08 -6.43
C GLN A 35 -8.16 -0.77 -5.29
N LEU A 36 -8.29 -1.51 -4.19
CA LEU A 36 -7.31 -1.52 -3.11
C LEU A 36 -6.47 -2.81 -3.23
N LEU A 37 -5.17 -2.66 -3.42
CA LEU A 37 -4.21 -3.77 -3.43
C LEU A 37 -3.48 -3.78 -2.09
N VAL A 38 -3.29 -4.96 -1.51
CA VAL A 38 -2.53 -5.13 -0.27
C VAL A 38 -1.31 -5.96 -0.60
N TYR A 39 -0.13 -5.39 -0.40
CA TYR A 39 1.15 -6.08 -0.51
C TYR A 39 1.71 -6.33 0.88
N GLU A 40 2.38 -7.46 1.05
CA GLU A 40 3.25 -7.74 2.19
C GLU A 40 4.69 -7.48 1.79
N VAL A 41 5.44 -6.78 2.65
CA VAL A 41 6.84 -6.41 2.46
C VAL A 41 7.69 -7.18 3.46
N LYS A 42 8.66 -7.95 2.95
CA LYS A 42 9.63 -8.69 3.76
C LYS A 42 11.01 -8.10 3.53
N GLU A 43 11.58 -7.52 4.59
CA GLU A 43 12.95 -7.02 4.59
C GLU A 43 13.95 -8.19 4.68
N PRO A 44 15.14 -8.05 4.07
CA PRO A 44 16.22 -9.02 4.22
C PRO A 44 16.63 -9.18 5.69
N LEU A 45 16.90 -10.42 6.11
CA LEU A 45 17.25 -10.74 7.50
C LEU A 45 18.62 -10.19 7.94
N VAL A 46 19.44 -9.74 6.99
CA VAL A 46 20.82 -9.28 7.24
C VAL A 46 20.99 -7.85 6.74
N ALA A 47 21.20 -6.92 7.67
CA ALA A 47 21.50 -5.53 7.33
C ALA A 47 22.86 -5.44 6.60
N GLY A 48 22.87 -4.82 5.42
CA GLY A 48 24.08 -4.57 4.63
C GLY A 48 24.35 -5.57 3.51
N THR A 49 23.48 -6.54 3.26
CA THR A 49 23.47 -7.28 1.99
C THR A 49 22.79 -6.45 0.91
N GLU A 50 23.20 -6.60 -0.35
CA GLU A 50 22.51 -5.97 -1.50
C GLU A 50 21.19 -6.67 -1.85
N GLU A 51 20.68 -7.53 -0.95
CA GLU A 51 19.40 -8.20 -1.13
C GLU A 51 18.26 -7.17 -1.15
N GLN A 52 17.36 -7.32 -2.10
CA GLN A 52 16.21 -6.43 -2.24
C GLN A 52 15.05 -6.94 -1.38
N PRO A 53 14.23 -6.04 -0.81
CA PRO A 53 13.02 -6.45 -0.10
C PRO A 53 12.09 -7.23 -1.04
N VAL A 54 11.53 -8.32 -0.52
CA VAL A 54 10.55 -9.14 -1.26
C VAL A 54 9.17 -8.57 -1.01
N VAL A 55 8.47 -8.21 -2.08
CA VAL A 55 7.12 -7.65 -1.98
C VAL A 55 6.13 -8.50 -2.74
N THR A 56 5.11 -8.96 -2.04
CA THR A 56 4.16 -9.96 -2.52
C THR A 56 2.75 -9.40 -2.44
N LEU A 57 1.98 -9.46 -3.53
CA LEU A 57 0.55 -9.12 -3.52
C LEU A 57 -0.21 -10.19 -2.73
N VAL A 58 -0.82 -9.83 -1.61
CA VAL A 58 -1.53 -10.77 -0.72
C VAL A 58 -3.04 -10.63 -0.78
N ASP A 59 -3.56 -9.47 -1.19
CA ASP A 59 -5.01 -9.25 -1.36
C ASP A 59 -5.32 -8.22 -2.45
N THR A 60 -6.51 -8.32 -3.05
CA THR A 60 -7.01 -7.40 -4.07
C THR A 60 -8.51 -7.19 -3.90
N ARG A 61 -8.89 -5.99 -3.49
CA ARG A 61 -10.29 -5.57 -3.34
C ARG A 61 -10.74 -4.85 -4.61
N LYS A 62 -11.24 -5.63 -5.59
CA LYS A 62 -11.56 -5.13 -6.94
C LYS A 62 -12.71 -4.12 -7.00
N ASN A 63 -13.67 -4.18 -6.08
CA ASN A 63 -14.85 -3.30 -6.02
C ASN A 63 -14.83 -2.42 -4.76
N PHE A 64 -13.64 -2.04 -4.29
CA PHE A 64 -13.47 -1.28 -3.06
C PHE A 64 -14.08 0.12 -3.17
N SER A 65 -13.79 0.81 -4.27
CA SER A 65 -14.36 2.10 -4.60
C SER A 65 -14.81 2.11 -6.07
N ARG A 66 -15.80 2.95 -6.37
CA ARG A 66 -16.25 3.22 -7.75
C ARG A 66 -15.45 4.36 -8.41
N ARG A 67 -14.52 4.97 -7.68
CA ARG A 67 -13.72 6.13 -8.06
C ARG A 67 -12.25 5.88 -7.71
N PRO A 68 -11.30 6.64 -8.28
CA PRO A 68 -9.91 6.66 -7.81
C PRO A 68 -9.84 6.77 -6.29
N ILE A 69 -8.91 6.04 -5.68
CA ILE A 69 -8.62 6.15 -4.24
C ILE A 69 -7.51 7.18 -4.07
N ASP A 70 -7.89 8.42 -3.76
CA ASP A 70 -6.96 9.57 -3.73
C ASP A 70 -6.12 9.62 -2.46
N GLN A 71 -6.63 9.08 -1.35
CA GLN A 71 -5.93 9.03 -0.07
C GLN A 71 -6.32 7.78 0.72
N ILE A 72 -5.35 7.24 1.45
CA ILE A 72 -5.50 6.11 2.37
C ILE A 72 -4.86 6.49 3.70
N ASP A 73 -5.53 6.19 4.80
CA ASP A 73 -5.01 6.33 6.16
C ASP A 73 -5.57 5.23 7.08
N ILE A 74 -4.91 4.98 8.21
CA ILE A 74 -5.36 4.03 9.23
C ILE A 74 -5.36 4.68 10.61
N ILE A 75 -6.51 4.60 11.29
CA ILE A 75 -6.61 4.90 12.72
C ILE A 75 -6.24 3.62 13.47
N LYS A 76 -4.98 3.56 13.93
CA LYS A 76 -4.35 2.34 14.45
C LYS A 76 -5.03 1.84 15.72
N GLU A 77 -5.46 2.75 16.59
CA GLU A 77 -6.04 2.47 17.90
C GLU A 77 -7.34 1.67 17.81
N ILE A 78 -8.06 1.78 16.68
CA ILE A 78 -9.33 1.10 16.44
C ILE A 78 -9.28 0.16 15.22
N GLU A 79 -8.10 -0.02 14.63
CA GLU A 79 -7.89 -0.87 13.44
C GLU A 79 -8.85 -0.53 12.28
N VAL A 80 -8.97 0.76 11.98
CA VAL A 80 -9.87 1.25 10.92
C VAL A 80 -9.09 1.85 9.78
N LEU A 81 -9.34 1.37 8.57
CA LEU A 81 -8.90 1.95 7.32
C LEU A 81 -9.88 3.03 6.88
N VAL A 82 -9.36 4.22 6.62
CA VAL A 82 -10.08 5.37 6.08
C VAL A 82 -9.53 5.66 4.68
N THR A 83 -10.42 5.80 3.71
CA THR A 83 -10.01 6.20 2.36
C THR A 83 -10.82 7.37 1.85
N LEU A 84 -10.18 8.26 1.10
CA LEU A 84 -10.84 9.28 0.30
C LEU A 84 -10.92 8.81 -1.15
N SER A 85 -12.10 8.90 -1.76
CA SER A 85 -12.33 8.51 -3.15
C SER A 85 -13.12 9.57 -3.92
N GLY A 86 -12.45 10.28 -4.82
CA GLY A 86 -12.98 11.49 -5.43
C GLY A 86 -13.15 12.63 -4.43
N MET A 87 -13.84 13.68 -4.85
CA MET A 87 -13.91 14.95 -4.11
C MET A 87 -14.65 14.90 -2.76
N TRP A 88 -15.56 13.93 -2.53
CA TRP A 88 -16.48 13.95 -1.38
C TRP A 88 -16.82 12.61 -0.73
N HIS A 89 -16.33 11.47 -1.24
CA HIS A 89 -16.71 10.16 -0.67
C HIS A 89 -15.58 9.61 0.20
N SER A 90 -15.89 9.38 1.48
CA SER A 90 -15.03 8.63 2.39
C SER A 90 -15.62 7.24 2.66
N PHE A 91 -14.76 6.23 2.69
CA PHE A 91 -15.12 4.87 3.12
C PHE A 91 -14.36 4.53 4.40
N VAL A 92 -15.03 3.81 5.29
CA VAL A 92 -14.50 3.36 6.57
C VAL A 92 -14.70 1.85 6.65
N VAL A 93 -13.61 1.09 6.76
CA VAL A 93 -13.64 -0.37 6.88
C VAL A 93 -12.64 -0.86 7.92
N LYS A 94 -12.77 -2.10 8.38
CA LYS A 94 -11.76 -2.73 9.24
C LYS A 94 -10.43 -2.86 8.46
N ALA A 95 -9.32 -2.48 9.09
CA ALA A 95 -7.99 -2.61 8.53
C ALA A 95 -7.62 -4.10 8.29
N PRO A 96 -6.85 -4.40 7.23
CA PRO A 96 -6.41 -5.75 6.89
C PRO A 96 -5.24 -6.25 7.75
#